data_AF-A0A8S0FJQ2-F1
#
_entry.id   AF-A0A8S0FJQ2-F1
#
_cell.length_a   1.000
_cell.length_b   1.000
_cell.length_c   1.000
_cell.angle_alpha   90.00
_cell.angle_beta   90.00
_cell.angle_gamma   90.00
#
_symmetry.space_group_name_H-M   'P 1'
#
loop_
_entity.id
_entity.type
_entity.pdbx_description
1 polymer ?
#
loop_
_entity_poly.entity_id
_entity_poly.type
_entity_poly.pdbx_seq_one_letter_code
_entity_poly.pdbx_strand_id
1 'polypeptide(L)'
;MRIAEHAQKFPGQISGGQQQRVAIARSLCMKPKIMLFDEPTSALDPEMVKEVLDTMIGLAQSGMTMLCVTHEMGFARTVADRVIFMDRGEIVEQAAPDEFFAHPKSERTRAFLSQVIH
;
A
#
# COMPACT_ATOMS: atom_id res chain seq x y z
N MET A 1 13.55 -1.52 9.50
CA MET A 1 12.31 -1.49 10.31
C MET A 1 12.68 -1.43 11.79
N ARG A 2 12.44 -0.29 12.46
CA ARG A 2 12.75 -0.12 13.90
C ARG A 2 11.50 -0.40 14.74
N ILE A 3 11.26 -1.66 15.08
CA ILE A 3 10.13 -2.08 15.95
C ILE A 3 10.59 -2.88 17.18
N ALA A 4 11.88 -3.22 17.26
CA ALA A 4 12.44 -4.06 18.33
C ALA A 4 12.30 -3.42 19.72
N GLU A 5 12.33 -2.09 19.80
CA GLU A 5 12.11 -1.30 21.02
C GLU A 5 10.69 -1.42 21.60
N HIS A 6 9.76 -2.06 20.88
CA HIS A 6 8.40 -2.30 21.34
C HIS A 6 8.11 -3.79 21.61
N ALA A 7 9.13 -4.66 21.60
CA ALA A 7 8.95 -6.10 21.73
C ALA A 7 8.24 -6.54 23.03
N GLN A 8 8.35 -5.75 24.10
CA GLN A 8 7.72 -6.03 25.40
C GLN A 8 6.42 -5.24 25.64
N LYS A 9 5.95 -4.47 24.65
CA LYS A 9 4.72 -3.67 24.74
C LYS A 9 3.52 -4.46 24.23
N PHE A 10 2.38 -4.33 24.90
CA PHE A 10 1.10 -4.84 24.42
C PHE A 10 0.52 -3.94 23.31
N PRO A 11 -0.37 -4.45 22.43
CA PRO A 11 -0.94 -3.68 21.32
C PRO A 11 -1.53 -2.32 21.74
N GLY A 12 -2.21 -2.24 22.89
CA GLY A 12 -2.78 -0.98 23.40
C GLY A 12 -1.75 0.06 23.86
N GLN A 13 -0.46 -0.27 23.86
CA GLN A 13 0.64 0.61 24.30
C GLN A 13 1.49 1.16 23.15
N ILE A 14 1.07 0.92 21.91
CA ILE A 14 1.75 1.35 20.69
C ILE A 14 0.76 2.02 19.74
N SER A 15 1.26 2.99 18.96
CA SER A 15 0.44 3.75 18.00
C SER A 15 -0.09 2.87 16.87
N GLY A 16 -1.12 3.32 16.15
CA GLY A 16 -1.68 2.55 15.02
C GLY A 16 -0.62 2.19 13.96
N GLY A 17 0.24 3.14 13.58
CA GLY A 17 1.35 2.88 12.66
C GLY A 17 2.37 1.87 13.19
N GLN A 18 2.64 1.89 14.50
CA GLN A 18 3.48 0.88 15.15
C GLN A 18 2.82 -0.50 15.14
N GLN A 19 1.51 -0.59 15.45
CA GLN A 19 0.75 -1.83 15.39
C GLN A 19 0.79 -2.45 13.99
N GLN A 20 0.60 -1.62 12.96
CA GLN A 20 0.62 -2.07 11.57
C GLN A 20 2.01 -2.58 11.16
N ARG A 21 3.08 -1.89 11.58
CA ARG A 21 4.44 -2.38 11.39
C ARG A 21 4.67 -3.71 12.12
N VAL A 22 4.22 -3.87 13.36
CA VAL A 22 4.29 -5.16 14.06
C VAL A 22 3.52 -6.25 13.31
N ALA A 23 2.36 -5.95 12.75
CA ALA A 23 1.59 -6.89 11.94
C ALA A 23 2.34 -7.32 10.67
N ILE A 24 2.98 -6.38 9.96
CA ILE A 24 3.84 -6.67 8.80
C ILE A 24 5.01 -7.57 9.21
N ALA A 25 5.72 -7.22 10.28
CA ALA A 25 6.84 -8.01 10.77
C ALA A 25 6.42 -9.43 11.17
N ARG A 26 5.26 -9.57 11.84
CA ARG A 26 4.67 -10.87 12.17
C ARG A 26 4.43 -11.71 10.92
N SER A 27 3.89 -11.13 9.85
CA SER A 27 3.68 -11.84 8.58
C SER A 27 5.00 -12.26 7.94
N LEU A 28 6.05 -11.42 8.00
CA LEU A 28 7.37 -11.72 7.45
C LEU A 28 8.08 -12.87 8.18
N CYS A 29 7.81 -13.09 9.47
CA CYS A 29 8.35 -14.23 10.21
C CYS A 29 7.98 -15.59 9.58
N MET A 30 6.87 -15.65 8.84
CA MET A 30 6.43 -16.84 8.11
C MET A 30 7.16 -17.06 6.78
N LYS A 31 8.04 -16.13 6.37
CA LYS A 31 8.75 -16.13 5.08
C LYS A 31 7.81 -16.35 3.88
N PRO A 32 6.74 -15.54 3.76
CA PRO A 32 5.78 -15.71 2.68
C PRO A 32 6.43 -15.42 1.32
N LYS A 33 5.93 -16.09 0.27
CA LYS A 33 6.32 -15.78 -1.11
C LYS A 33 5.62 -14.53 -1.65
N ILE A 34 4.43 -14.22 -1.12
CA ILE A 34 3.59 -13.10 -1.55
C ILE A 34 2.99 -12.45 -0.30
N MET A 35 2.99 -11.11 -0.26
CA MET A 35 2.32 -10.32 0.76
C MET A 35 1.08 -9.66 0.17
N LEU A 36 -0.07 -9.84 0.82
CA LEU A 36 -1.32 -9.17 0.48
C LEU A 36 -1.55 -8.03 1.47
N PHE A 37 -1.75 -6.83 0.96
CA PHE A 37 -2.08 -5.65 1.74
C PHE A 37 -3.48 -5.17 1.35
N ASP A 38 -4.39 -5.16 2.31
CA ASP A 38 -5.75 -4.66 2.14
C ASP A 38 -5.88 -3.33 2.90
N GLU A 39 -5.86 -2.23 2.16
CA GLU A 39 -5.87 -0.84 2.66
C GLU A 39 -5.05 -0.61 3.93
N PRO A 40 -3.73 -0.87 3.93
CA PRO A 40 -2.94 -0.98 5.15
C PRO A 40 -2.79 0.32 5.94
N THR A 41 -3.22 1.45 5.38
CA THR A 41 -3.09 2.79 5.96
C THR A 41 -4.42 3.48 6.24
N SER A 42 -5.57 2.92 5.83
CA SER A 42 -6.87 3.62 5.86
C SER A 42 -7.39 3.92 7.26
N ALA A 43 -7.00 3.13 8.26
CA ALA A 43 -7.38 3.31 9.65
C ALA A 43 -6.33 4.06 10.49
N LEU A 44 -5.34 4.70 9.85
CA LEU A 44 -4.24 5.40 10.52
C LEU A 44 -4.40 6.91 10.41
N ASP A 45 -3.98 7.62 11.47
CA ASP A 45 -3.84 9.06 11.42
C ASP A 45 -2.83 9.48 10.33
N PRO A 46 -3.03 10.61 9.63
CA PRO A 46 -2.18 11.04 8.50
C PRO A 46 -0.68 11.07 8.81
N GLU A 47 -0.31 11.45 10.03
CA GLU A 47 1.09 11.54 10.48
C GLU A 47 1.80 10.17 10.50
N MET A 48 1.04 9.07 10.69
CA MET A 48 1.56 7.71 10.79
C MET A 48 1.60 6.96 9.46
N VAL A 49 0.84 7.40 8.46
CA VAL A 49 0.74 6.76 7.14
C VAL A 49 2.11 6.59 6.51
N LYS A 50 2.94 7.65 6.55
CA LYS A 50 4.28 7.67 5.96
C LYS A 50 5.17 6.54 6.48
N GLU A 51 5.15 6.26 7.78
CA GLU A 51 6.01 5.22 8.36
C GLU A 51 5.66 3.80 7.87
N VAL A 52 4.37 3.56 7.63
CA VAL A 52 3.87 2.28 7.11
C VAL A 52 4.21 2.16 5.63
N LEU A 53 3.97 3.22 4.85
CA LEU A 53 4.34 3.26 3.44
C LEU A 53 5.84 3.07 3.23
N ASP A 54 6.70 3.75 4.00
CA ASP A 54 8.16 3.58 3.94
C ASP A 54 8.59 2.13 4.20
N THR A 55 7.90 1.44 5.12
CA THR A 55 8.12 0.01 5.38
C THR A 55 7.74 -0.84 4.16
N MET A 56 6.58 -0.57 3.55
CA MET A 56 6.11 -1.28 2.36
C MET A 56 7.01 -1.03 1.15
N ILE A 57 7.49 0.20 0.95
CA ILE A 57 8.45 0.56 -0.09
C ILE A 57 9.74 -0.24 0.07
N GLY A 58 10.28 -0.33 1.30
CA GLY A 58 11.47 -1.14 1.57
C GLY A 58 11.28 -2.63 1.24
N LEU A 59 10.07 -3.17 1.46
CA LEU A 59 9.75 -4.55 1.08
C LEU A 59 9.71 -4.73 -0.43
N ALA A 60 9.04 -3.82 -1.15
CA ALA A 60 8.99 -3.84 -2.61
C ALA A 60 10.41 -3.78 -3.21
N GLN A 61 11.23 -2.86 -2.73
CA GLN A 61 12.63 -2.70 -3.16
C GLN A 61 13.51 -3.92 -2.86
N SER A 62 13.16 -4.72 -1.84
CA SER A 62 13.85 -5.98 -1.54
C SER A 62 13.48 -7.14 -2.48
N GLY A 63 12.56 -6.92 -3.42
CA GLY A 63 12.06 -7.93 -4.36
C GLY A 63 10.90 -8.78 -3.82
N MET A 64 10.25 -8.35 -2.75
CA MET A 64 9.05 -9.03 -2.23
C MET A 64 7.91 -8.90 -3.23
N THR A 65 7.26 -10.02 -3.59
CA THR A 65 6.03 -9.97 -4.39
C THR A 65 4.88 -9.44 -3.53
N MET A 66 4.22 -8.39 -3.99
CA MET A 66 3.19 -7.68 -3.23
C MET A 66 1.93 -7.48 -4.09
N LEU A 67 0.75 -7.66 -3.48
CA LEU A 67 -0.53 -7.20 -4.01
C LEU A 67 -1.13 -6.24 -2.98
N CYS A 68 -1.36 -5.00 -3.40
CA CYS A 68 -1.82 -3.94 -2.52
C CYS A 68 -3.15 -3.37 -3.03
N VAL A 69 -4.16 -3.37 -2.17
CA VAL A 69 -5.34 -2.52 -2.31
C VAL A 69 -5.04 -1.23 -1.55
N THR A 70 -5.09 -0.09 -2.23
CA THR A 70 -4.74 1.20 -1.62
C THR A 70 -5.34 2.37 -2.37
N HIS A 71 -5.62 3.45 -1.63
CA HIS A 71 -5.94 4.76 -2.18
C HIS A 71 -4.71 5.71 -2.21
N GLU A 72 -3.56 5.26 -1.74
CA GLU A 72 -2.31 6.03 -1.72
C GLU A 72 -1.64 6.05 -3.10
N MET A 73 -2.12 6.93 -3.99
CA MET A 73 -1.65 7.00 -5.38
C MET A 73 -0.14 7.28 -5.50
N GLY A 74 0.44 8.04 -4.55
CA GLY A 74 1.88 8.29 -4.49
C GLY A 74 2.70 7.02 -4.27
N PHE A 75 2.21 6.11 -3.42
CA PHE A 75 2.80 4.79 -3.23
C PHE A 75 2.71 3.96 -4.52
N ALA A 76 1.51 3.89 -5.12
CA ALA A 76 1.31 3.15 -6.37
C ALA A 76 2.24 3.64 -7.49
N ARG A 77 2.41 4.95 -7.65
CA ARG A 77 3.34 5.54 -8.63
C ARG A 77 4.80 5.20 -8.36
N THR A 78 5.20 5.08 -7.11
CA THR A 78 6.61 4.95 -6.73
C THR A 78 7.11 3.51 -6.83
N VAL A 79 6.28 2.52 -6.50
CA VAL A 79 6.74 1.13 -6.35
C VAL A 79 5.94 0.08 -7.09
N ALA A 80 4.77 0.40 -7.66
CA ALA A 80 3.99 -0.63 -8.33
C ALA A 80 4.57 -0.92 -9.72
N ASP A 81 4.64 -2.19 -10.10
CA ASP A 81 4.94 -2.58 -11.48
C ASP A 81 3.70 -2.49 -12.39
N ARG A 82 2.51 -2.66 -11.78
CA ARG A 82 1.22 -2.66 -12.45
C ARG A 82 0.14 -2.09 -11.55
N VAL A 83 -0.68 -1.21 -12.11
CA VAL A 83 -1.88 -0.65 -11.47
C VAL A 83 -3.11 -1.27 -12.11
N ILE A 84 -4.07 -1.66 -11.28
CA ILE A 84 -5.35 -2.23 -11.70
C ILE A 84 -6.45 -1.35 -11.14
N PHE A 85 -7.27 -0.79 -12.02
CA PHE A 85 -8.47 -0.06 -11.65
C PHE A 85 -9.68 -0.96 -11.77
N MET A 86 -10.43 -1.02 -10.67
CA MET A 86 -11.67 -1.78 -10.58
C MET A 86 -12.83 -0.83 -10.31
N ASP A 87 -13.94 -1.06 -11.00
CA ASP A 87 -15.20 -0.36 -10.76
C ASP A 87 -16.35 -1.35 -10.97
N ARG A 88 -17.36 -1.31 -10.09
CA ARG A 88 -18.54 -2.19 -10.13
C ARG A 88 -18.24 -3.69 -10.23
N GLY A 89 -17.15 -4.14 -9.59
CA GLY A 89 -16.75 -5.55 -9.58
C GLY A 89 -16.03 -6.01 -10.84
N GLU A 90 -15.70 -5.10 -11.76
CA GLU A 90 -14.98 -5.42 -13.00
C GLU A 90 -13.60 -4.74 -13.00
N ILE A 91 -12.61 -5.40 -13.61
CA ILE A 91 -11.34 -4.74 -13.97
C ILE A 91 -11.61 -3.88 -15.19
N VAL A 92 -11.65 -2.57 -14.99
CA VAL A 92 -11.92 -1.60 -16.05
C VAL A 92 -10.66 -1.28 -16.84
N GLU A 93 -9.53 -1.17 -16.14
CA GLU A 93 -8.26 -0.82 -16.76
C GLU A 93 -7.08 -1.39 -15.96
N GLN A 94 -6.04 -1.81 -16.65
CA GLN A 94 -4.76 -2.18 -16.05
C GLN A 94 -3.62 -1.71 -16.95
N ALA A 95 -2.60 -1.12 -16.35
CA ALA A 95 -1.41 -0.66 -17.07
C ALA A 95 -0.23 -0.49 -16.10
N ALA A 96 0.97 -0.24 -16.63
CA ALA A 96 2.08 0.26 -15.82
C ALA A 96 1.70 1.63 -15.21
N PRO A 97 2.23 2.02 -14.04
CA PRO A 97 1.82 3.26 -13.36
C PRO A 97 1.92 4.50 -14.26
N ASP A 98 3.02 4.65 -14.99
CA ASP A 98 3.22 5.82 -15.86
C ASP A 98 2.12 5.93 -16.92
N GLU A 99 1.77 4.83 -17.58
CA GLU A 99 0.71 4.80 -18.59
C GLU A 99 -0.67 4.99 -17.94
N PHE A 100 -0.93 4.33 -16.81
CA PHE A 100 -2.20 4.41 -16.09
C PHE A 100 -2.51 5.83 -15.63
N PHE A 101 -1.53 6.52 -15.06
CA PHE A 101 -1.71 7.85 -14.48
C PHE A 101 -1.58 8.99 -15.49
N ALA A 102 -0.75 8.86 -16.53
CA ALA A 102 -0.56 9.90 -17.54
C ALA A 102 -1.51 9.75 -18.75
N HIS A 103 -1.85 8.51 -19.11
CA HIS A 103 -2.59 8.19 -20.33
C HIS A 103 -3.74 7.18 -20.08
N PRO A 104 -4.66 7.47 -19.14
CA PRO A 104 -5.81 6.59 -18.88
C PRO A 104 -6.67 6.42 -20.14
N LYS A 105 -6.99 5.17 -20.46
CA LYS A 105 -7.72 4.79 -21.68
C LYS A 105 -9.24 4.79 -21.47
N SER A 106 -9.71 4.37 -20.31
CA SER A 106 -11.14 4.31 -20.01
C SER A 106 -11.66 5.66 -19.50
N GLU A 107 -12.85 6.04 -19.93
CA GLU A 107 -13.56 7.22 -19.41
C GLU A 107 -13.80 7.14 -17.90
N ARG A 108 -14.07 5.94 -17.38
CA ARG A 108 -14.26 5.75 -15.93
C ARG A 108 -12.97 5.96 -15.16
N THR A 109 -11.84 5.46 -15.69
CA THR A 109 -10.51 5.70 -15.09
C THR A 109 -10.20 7.19 -15.10
N ARG A 110 -10.43 7.90 -16.21
CA ARG A 110 -10.25 9.36 -16.30
C ARG A 110 -11.08 10.11 -15.26
N ALA A 111 -12.36 9.77 -15.15
CA ALA A 111 -13.26 10.37 -14.18
C ALA A 111 -12.77 10.13 -12.74
N PHE A 112 -12.37 8.90 -12.40
CA PHE A 112 -11.82 8.59 -11.09
C PHE A 112 -10.53 9.38 -10.79
N LEU A 113 -9.56 9.37 -11.70
CA LEU A 113 -8.29 10.08 -11.49
C LEU A 113 -8.47 11.59 -11.34
N SER A 114 -9.46 12.19 -12.02
CA SER A 114 -9.78 13.61 -11.88
C SER A 114 -10.28 14.00 -10.49
N GLN A 115 -10.86 13.06 -9.72
CA GLN A 115 -11.37 13.31 -8.37
C GLN A 115 -10.30 13.10 -7.29
N VAL A 116 -9.28 12.29 -7.57
CA VAL A 116 -8.33 11.79 -6.56
C VAL A 116 -6.94 12.45 -6.66
N ILE A 117 -6.59 13.05 -7.80
CA ILE A 117 -5.27 13.68 -8.03
C ILE A 117 -5.37 15.22 -7.90
N HIS A 118 -6.06 15.72 -6.88
CA HIS A 118 -6.09 17.14 -6.55
C HIS A 118 -5.24 17.46 -5.32
#